data_AF-A0AAD7IFB1-F1
#
_entry.id   AF-A0AAD7IFB1-F1
#
_cell.length_a   1.000
_cell.length_b   1.000
_cell.length_c   1.000
_cell.angle_alpha   90.00
_cell.angle_beta   90.00
_cell.angle_gamma   90.00
#
_symmetry.space_group_name_H-M   'P 1'
#
loop_
_entity.id
_entity.type
_entity.pdbx_description
1 polymer ?
#
loop_
_entity_poly.entity_id
_entity_poly.type
_entity_poly.pdbx_seq_one_letter_code
_entity_poly.pdbx_strand_id
1 'polypeptide(L)'
;MDEAVFRRAARRFYSGGDFKGTVKEVTANRKDGERHCTSCGLPAGVATLSACQRCKAIDRLVFYCSKKCQTADWKTGKPPHKTICGKKGAIAESFLAPKSAVPAAEEEDDGFPPPNPGYKRSPALLHQLKLLKENPQVDYVLVRPYPYEDHGVMLQDAMGGMFFKLCMRRAVCGHSPRQVGMMFKQLEPSAARAKGFGVEKLKKQLFKEYGVDVDAEE
;
A
#
# COMPACT_ATOMS: atom_id res chain seq x y z
N MET A 1 -36.87 17.98 -12.01
CA MET A 1 -36.66 16.61 -12.54
C MET A 1 -37.26 15.64 -11.54
N ASP A 2 -38.09 14.71 -12.03
CA ASP A 2 -38.99 13.89 -11.23
C ASP A 2 -38.26 12.65 -10.64
N GLU A 3 -38.39 12.44 -9.34
CA GLU A 3 -37.77 11.34 -8.58
C GLU A 3 -38.20 9.96 -9.13
N ALA A 4 -39.39 9.86 -9.72
CA ALA A 4 -39.88 8.65 -10.36
C ALA A 4 -39.08 8.28 -11.62
N VAL A 5 -38.55 9.27 -12.35
CA VAL A 5 -37.72 9.07 -13.54
C VAL A 5 -36.34 8.53 -13.14
N PHE A 6 -35.78 9.05 -12.04
CA PHE A 6 -34.49 8.56 -11.51
C PHE A 6 -34.60 7.11 -11.00
N ARG A 7 -35.69 6.77 -10.30
CA ARG A 7 -35.93 5.40 -9.80
C ARG A 7 -36.21 4.38 -10.93
N ARG A 8 -36.80 4.79 -12.06
CA ARG A 8 -36.96 3.92 -13.25
C ARG A 8 -35.66 3.70 -14.01
N ALA A 9 -34.81 4.72 -14.10
CA ALA A 9 -33.50 4.58 -14.74
C ALA A 9 -32.58 3.65 -13.95
N ALA A 10 -32.55 3.76 -12.61
CA ALA A 10 -31.70 2.93 -11.76
C ALA A 10 -32.05 1.43 -11.82
N ARG A 11 -33.33 1.05 -11.97
CA ARG A 11 -33.73 -0.38 -12.07
C ARG A 11 -33.34 -1.04 -13.39
N ARG A 12 -33.09 -0.27 -14.44
CA ARG A 12 -32.74 -0.81 -15.76
C ARG A 12 -31.25 -1.18 -15.89
N PHE A 13 -30.41 -0.69 -14.98
CA PHE A 13 -28.96 -0.97 -14.96
C PHE A 13 -28.54 -2.11 -14.02
N TYR A 14 -29.40 -2.56 -13.10
CA TYR A 14 -29.09 -3.63 -12.14
C TYR A 14 -30.07 -4.80 -12.26
N SER A 15 -30.11 -5.43 -13.44
CA SER A 15 -30.71 -6.76 -13.59
C SER A 15 -29.85 -7.79 -12.81
N GLY A 16 -30.38 -8.27 -11.69
CA GLY A 16 -29.69 -9.11 -10.69
C GLY A 16 -29.21 -10.51 -11.14
N GLY A 17 -29.08 -10.76 -12.44
CA GLY A 17 -28.48 -11.97 -13.00
C GLY A 17 -26.95 -11.92 -13.10
N ASP A 18 -26.38 -10.75 -13.41
CA ASP A 18 -24.94 -10.61 -13.71
C ASP A 18 -24.03 -10.62 -12.47
N PHE A 19 -24.55 -10.22 -11.31
CA PHE A 19 -23.73 -10.13 -10.08
C PHE A 19 -23.25 -11.51 -9.59
N LYS A 20 -24.03 -12.57 -9.80
CA LYS A 20 -23.62 -13.93 -9.39
C LYS A 20 -22.51 -14.48 -10.28
N GLY A 21 -22.46 -14.09 -11.55
CA GLY A 21 -21.38 -14.44 -12.47
C GLY A 21 -20.07 -13.78 -12.09
N THR A 22 -20.11 -12.45 -11.88
CA THR A 22 -18.93 -11.66 -11.49
C THR A 22 -18.36 -12.09 -10.13
N VAL A 23 -19.19 -12.41 -9.13
CA VAL A 23 -18.68 -12.90 -7.83
C VAL A 23 -17.98 -14.26 -7.98
N LYS A 24 -18.51 -15.19 -8.78
CA LYS A 24 -17.87 -16.49 -9.02
C LYS A 24 -16.54 -16.33 -9.76
N GLU A 25 -16.50 -15.47 -10.76
CA GLU A 25 -15.29 -15.17 -11.55
C GLU A 25 -14.21 -14.47 -10.69
N VAL A 26 -14.59 -13.45 -9.91
CA VAL A 26 -13.65 -12.77 -8.98
C VAL A 26 -13.15 -13.72 -7.90
N THR A 27 -13.99 -14.64 -7.41
CA THR A 27 -13.59 -15.65 -6.41
C THR A 27 -12.64 -16.69 -7.02
N ALA A 28 -12.86 -17.11 -8.27
CA ALA A 28 -11.94 -17.98 -8.99
C ALA A 28 -10.60 -17.28 -9.25
N ASN A 29 -10.63 -16.03 -9.71
CA ASN A 29 -9.44 -15.22 -9.96
C ASN A 29 -8.63 -14.93 -8.69
N ARG A 30 -9.28 -14.74 -7.52
CA ARG A 30 -8.56 -14.64 -6.23
C ARG A 30 -7.83 -15.93 -5.88
N LYS A 31 -8.48 -17.08 -6.08
CA LYS A 31 -7.86 -18.40 -5.80
C LYS A 31 -6.67 -18.70 -6.69
N ASP A 32 -6.66 -18.20 -7.92
CA ASP A 32 -5.54 -18.40 -8.85
C ASP A 32 -4.45 -17.34 -8.66
N GLY A 33 -4.80 -16.09 -8.30
CA GLY A 33 -3.84 -15.05 -7.93
C GLY A 33 -3.02 -15.39 -6.68
N GLU A 34 -3.55 -16.23 -5.79
CA GLU A 34 -2.84 -16.71 -4.60
C GLU A 34 -1.79 -17.79 -4.92
N ARG A 35 -1.81 -18.40 -6.12
CA ARG A 35 -0.86 -19.47 -6.50
C ARG A 35 0.37 -18.89 -7.18
N HIS A 36 1.40 -18.63 -6.40
CA HIS A 36 2.72 -18.22 -6.88
C HIS A 36 3.82 -19.11 -6.31
N CYS A 37 4.96 -19.16 -7.01
CA CYS A 37 6.15 -19.81 -6.51
C CYS A 37 6.65 -19.07 -5.26
N THR A 38 6.76 -19.79 -4.15
CA THR A 38 7.16 -19.20 -2.85
C THR A 38 8.58 -18.65 -2.89
N SER A 39 9.46 -19.24 -3.71
CA SER A 39 10.87 -18.84 -3.79
C SER A 39 11.14 -17.65 -4.72
N CYS A 40 10.42 -17.51 -5.83
CA CYS A 40 10.74 -16.53 -6.87
C CYS A 40 9.55 -15.66 -7.30
N GLY A 41 8.37 -15.86 -6.71
CA GLY A 41 7.18 -15.04 -6.97
C GLY A 41 6.47 -15.30 -8.31
N LEU A 42 6.96 -16.21 -9.16
CA LEU A 42 6.31 -16.49 -10.45
C LEU A 42 4.86 -17.02 -10.25
N PRO A 43 3.84 -16.41 -10.89
CA PRO A 43 2.46 -16.85 -10.77
C PRO A 43 2.16 -18.11 -11.61
N ALA A 44 1.11 -18.84 -11.25
CA ALA A 44 0.70 -20.10 -11.90
C ALA A 44 0.37 -19.97 -13.39
N GLY A 45 0.02 -18.78 -13.88
CA GLY A 45 -0.25 -18.54 -15.30
C GLY A 45 0.99 -18.53 -16.19
N VAL A 46 2.20 -18.35 -15.61
CA VAL A 46 3.46 -18.29 -16.36
C VAL A 46 4.19 -19.63 -16.33
N ALA A 47 4.04 -20.41 -15.26
CA ALA A 47 4.69 -21.71 -15.10
C ALA A 47 3.81 -22.69 -14.34
N THR A 48 3.91 -23.98 -14.69
CA THR A 48 3.25 -25.04 -13.93
C THR A 48 3.84 -25.11 -12.52
N LEU A 49 2.99 -24.91 -11.51
CA LEU A 49 3.39 -24.95 -10.12
C LEU A 49 3.13 -26.33 -9.51
N SER A 50 4.13 -26.83 -8.79
CA SER A 50 4.04 -28.06 -8.00
C SER A 50 3.91 -27.74 -6.52
N ALA A 51 2.97 -28.39 -5.83
CA ALA A 51 2.79 -28.22 -4.39
C ALA A 51 3.76 -29.12 -3.61
N CYS A 52 4.25 -28.64 -2.47
CA CYS A 52 4.97 -29.48 -1.52
C CYS A 52 4.03 -30.55 -0.94
N GLN A 53 4.32 -31.83 -1.20
CA GLN A 53 3.46 -32.95 -0.77
C GLN A 53 3.26 -33.02 0.75
N ARG A 54 4.31 -32.76 1.54
CA ARG A 54 4.22 -32.76 3.01
C ARG A 54 3.34 -31.63 3.55
N CYS A 55 3.37 -30.47 2.90
CA CYS A 55 2.50 -29.35 3.28
C CYS A 55 1.06 -29.59 2.84
N LYS A 56 0.88 -30.15 1.64
CA LYS A 56 -0.42 -30.52 1.11
C LYS A 56 -1.15 -31.53 2.01
N ALA A 57 -0.43 -32.46 2.63
CA ALA A 57 -0.99 -33.43 3.58
C ALA A 57 -1.54 -32.81 4.88
N ILE A 58 -1.21 -31.54 5.17
CA ILE A 58 -1.74 -30.78 6.32
C ILE A 58 -2.57 -29.58 5.86
N ASP A 59 -3.12 -29.65 4.64
CA ASP A 59 -3.94 -28.60 3.99
C ASP A 59 -3.23 -27.24 3.86
N ARG A 60 -1.89 -27.23 3.82
CA ARG A 60 -1.11 -26.04 3.54
C ARG A 60 -0.60 -26.05 2.10
N LEU A 61 -0.98 -25.03 1.35
CA LEU A 61 -0.59 -24.87 -0.05
C LEU A 61 0.70 -24.06 -0.16
N VAL A 62 1.82 -24.74 -0.44
CA VAL A 62 3.10 -24.10 -0.75
C VAL A 62 3.55 -24.58 -2.12
N PHE A 63 3.68 -23.64 -3.06
CA PHE A 63 3.91 -23.92 -4.47
C PHE A 63 5.31 -23.52 -4.93
N TYR A 64 5.85 -24.28 -5.88
CA TYR A 64 7.12 -24.00 -6.54
C TYR A 64 7.04 -24.29 -8.04
N CYS A 65 7.64 -23.43 -8.85
CA CYS A 65 7.75 -23.65 -10.31
C CYS A 65 8.82 -24.69 -10.67
N SER A 66 9.74 -25.01 -9.75
CA SER A 66 10.82 -25.97 -9.98
C SER A 66 11.37 -26.55 -8.68
N LYS A 67 12.02 -27.72 -8.77
CA LYS A 67 12.76 -28.34 -7.65
C LYS A 67 13.90 -27.45 -7.14
N LYS A 68 14.49 -26.63 -8.02
CA LYS A 68 15.51 -25.64 -7.65
C LYS A 68 14.94 -24.59 -6.70
N CYS A 69 13.76 -24.03 -7.02
CA CYS A 69 13.05 -23.08 -6.15
C CYS A 69 12.66 -23.71 -4.80
N GLN A 70 12.17 -24.96 -4.81
CA GLN A 70 11.87 -25.68 -3.57
C GLN A 70 13.12 -25.84 -2.68
N THR A 71 14.26 -26.19 -3.28
CA THR A 71 15.52 -26.41 -2.54
C THR A 71 16.12 -25.10 -2.02
N ALA A 72 15.95 -24.00 -2.76
CA ALA A 72 16.35 -22.66 -2.30
C ALA A 72 15.52 -22.25 -1.07
N ASP A 73 14.19 -22.28 -1.18
CA ASP A 73 13.29 -21.93 -0.08
C ASP A 73 13.48 -22.85 1.16
N TRP A 74 13.85 -24.11 0.94
CA TRP A 74 14.22 -25.05 2.01
C TRP A 74 15.31 -24.51 2.96
N LYS A 75 16.28 -23.76 2.42
CA LYS A 75 17.42 -23.22 3.18
C LYS A 75 17.27 -21.74 3.51
N THR A 76 16.82 -20.93 2.55
CA THR A 76 16.89 -19.47 2.60
C THR A 76 15.54 -18.77 2.69
N GLY A 77 14.43 -19.53 2.77
CA GLY A 77 13.09 -18.96 2.98
C GLY A 77 13.02 -18.11 4.25
N LYS A 78 11.99 -17.28 4.36
CA LYS A 78 11.74 -16.43 5.54
C LYS A 78 10.34 -16.71 6.10
N PRO A 79 10.18 -17.68 7.02
CA PRO A 79 11.21 -18.58 7.57
C PRO A 79 11.62 -19.70 6.59
N PRO A 80 12.78 -20.38 6.78
CA PRO A 80 13.20 -21.44 5.87
C PRO A 80 12.18 -22.58 5.83
N HIS A 81 11.80 -23.07 4.64
CA HIS A 81 10.69 -24.02 4.53
C HIS A 81 10.86 -25.27 5.39
N LYS A 82 12.10 -25.72 5.60
CA LYS A 82 12.42 -26.87 6.46
C LYS A 82 11.91 -26.74 7.90
N THR A 83 11.81 -25.52 8.43
CA THR A 83 11.38 -25.30 9.82
C THR A 83 9.87 -25.46 9.98
N ILE A 84 9.12 -25.19 8.90
CA ILE A 84 7.65 -25.22 8.89
C ILE A 84 7.07 -26.45 8.17
N CYS A 85 7.82 -27.11 7.28
CA CYS A 85 7.33 -28.20 6.40
C CYS A 85 6.71 -29.37 7.19
N GLY A 86 5.45 -29.73 6.86
CA GLY A 86 4.74 -30.85 7.49
C GLY A 86 4.31 -30.66 8.95
N LYS A 87 4.59 -29.52 9.58
CA LYS A 87 4.19 -29.23 10.97
C LYS A 87 2.87 -28.47 11.00
N LYS A 88 1.85 -29.05 11.65
CA LYS A 88 0.58 -28.36 11.97
C LYS A 88 0.88 -27.29 13.03
N GLY A 89 0.51 -26.03 12.80
CA GLY A 89 0.68 -24.93 13.78
C GLY A 89 2.00 -24.13 13.70
N ALA A 90 3.03 -24.60 12.99
CA ALA A 90 4.32 -23.92 12.94
C ALA A 90 4.28 -22.48 12.39
N ILE A 91 3.24 -22.14 11.60
CA ILE A 91 3.03 -20.76 11.15
C ILE A 91 2.57 -19.87 12.32
N ALA A 92 1.59 -20.32 13.10
CA ALA A 92 1.13 -19.59 14.27
C ALA A 92 2.27 -19.39 15.29
N GLU A 93 3.07 -20.43 15.52
CA GLU A 93 4.26 -20.33 16.38
C GLU A 93 5.32 -19.38 15.83
N SER A 94 5.52 -19.32 14.50
CA SER A 94 6.46 -18.37 13.91
C SER A 94 6.01 -16.90 14.01
N PHE A 95 4.71 -16.65 14.15
CA PHE A 95 4.16 -15.31 14.41
C PHE A 95 4.17 -14.95 15.90
N LEU A 96 4.07 -15.95 16.78
CA LEU A 96 4.09 -15.78 18.23
C LEU A 96 5.49 -15.84 18.84
N ALA A 97 6.48 -16.36 18.11
CA ALA A 97 7.85 -16.37 18.56
C ALA A 97 8.33 -14.92 18.73
N PRO A 98 8.79 -14.51 19.94
CA PRO A 98 9.36 -13.20 20.14
C PRO A 98 10.52 -13.05 19.16
N LYS A 99 10.42 -12.06 18.26
CA LYS A 99 11.48 -11.74 17.30
C LYS A 99 12.79 -11.62 18.09
N SER A 100 13.69 -12.57 17.89
CA SER A 100 15.03 -12.54 18.45
C SER A 100 15.60 -11.15 18.17
N ALA A 101 15.97 -10.44 19.23
CA ALA A 101 16.50 -9.10 19.19
C ALA A 101 17.76 -9.09 18.33
N VAL A 102 17.60 -8.77 17.04
CA VAL A 102 18.63 -8.02 16.33
C VAL A 102 18.81 -6.75 17.16
N PRO A 103 20.05 -6.29 17.47
CA PRO A 103 20.25 -5.02 18.13
C PRO A 103 19.64 -3.94 17.23
N ALA A 104 18.39 -3.61 17.54
CA ALA A 104 17.70 -2.47 17.01
C ALA A 104 18.49 -1.29 17.55
N ALA A 105 19.28 -0.65 16.69
CA ALA A 105 19.39 0.79 16.82
C ALA A 105 17.96 1.28 17.04
N GLU A 106 17.74 2.03 18.12
CA GLU A 106 16.44 2.54 18.51
C GLU A 106 15.88 3.39 17.36
N GLU A 107 15.23 2.73 16.40
CA GLU A 107 14.45 3.39 15.36
C GLU A 107 13.25 3.92 16.13
N GLU A 108 13.32 5.21 16.46
CA GLU A 108 12.19 5.94 17.00
C GLU A 108 10.96 5.57 16.17
N ASP A 109 9.90 5.12 16.84
CA ASP A 109 8.63 4.80 16.19
C ASP A 109 8.03 6.11 15.66
N ASP A 110 8.48 6.50 14.49
CA ASP A 110 8.06 7.73 13.81
C ASP A 110 6.59 7.64 13.35
N GLY A 111 5.88 6.53 13.62
CA GLY A 111 4.52 6.29 13.18
C GLY A 111 4.37 6.08 11.66
N PHE A 112 5.50 6.12 10.94
CA PHE A 112 5.59 5.90 9.50
C PHE A 112 6.31 4.58 9.19
N PRO A 113 5.74 3.72 8.32
CA PRO A 113 6.39 2.47 7.93
C PRO A 113 7.76 2.71 7.25
N PRO A 114 8.75 1.82 7.44
CA PRO A 114 10.06 1.97 6.83
C PRO A 114 9.96 2.01 5.29
N PRO A 115 10.91 2.69 4.60
CA PRO A 115 10.93 2.71 3.15
C PRO A 115 11.16 1.31 2.57
N ASN A 116 10.59 1.02 1.40
CA ASN A 116 10.84 -0.21 0.67
C ASN A 116 12.33 -0.34 0.32
N PRO A 117 12.88 -1.57 0.25
CA PRO A 117 14.28 -1.77 -0.12
C PRO A 117 14.64 -1.07 -1.44
N GLY A 118 15.68 -0.23 -1.42
CA GLY A 118 16.14 0.55 -2.57
C GLY A 118 15.46 1.91 -2.76
N TYR A 119 14.40 2.22 -2.01
CA TYR A 119 13.79 3.55 -2.00
C TYR A 119 14.44 4.44 -0.94
N LYS A 120 14.93 5.61 -1.35
CA LYS A 120 15.48 6.62 -0.44
C LYS A 120 14.51 7.80 -0.39
N ARG A 121 14.01 8.13 0.81
CA ARG A 121 13.19 9.33 1.04
C ARG A 121 14.00 10.58 0.72
N SER A 122 13.37 11.55 0.06
CA SER A 122 14.01 12.84 -0.24
C SER A 122 14.20 13.66 1.05
N PRO A 123 15.15 14.61 1.09
CA PRO A 123 15.29 15.53 2.22
C PRO A 123 14.02 16.35 2.49
N ALA A 124 13.29 16.74 1.43
CA ALA A 124 12.03 17.46 1.56
C ALA A 124 10.95 16.59 2.24
N LEU A 125 10.86 15.31 1.88
CA LEU A 125 9.94 14.38 2.52
C LEU A 125 10.30 14.16 3.99
N LEU A 126 11.58 14.01 4.32
CA LEU A 126 12.01 13.87 5.72
C LEU A 126 11.66 15.11 6.55
N HIS A 127 11.83 16.31 5.99
CA HIS A 127 11.40 17.56 6.62
C HIS A 127 9.88 17.56 6.87
N GLN A 128 9.09 17.13 5.88
CA GLN A 128 7.64 17.02 6.00
C GLN A 128 7.22 16.06 7.12
N LEU A 129 7.84 14.87 7.20
CA LEU A 129 7.55 13.90 8.25
C LEU A 129 7.88 14.45 9.65
N LYS A 130 8.98 15.21 9.77
CA LYS A 130 9.36 15.89 11.02
C LYS A 130 8.28 16.90 11.44
N LEU A 131 7.82 17.74 10.53
CA LEU A 131 6.76 18.73 10.81
C LEU A 131 5.45 18.07 11.27
N LEU A 132 5.10 16.91 10.70
CA LEU A 132 3.93 16.14 11.10
C LEU A 132 4.09 15.49 12.48
N LYS A 133 5.31 15.05 12.83
CA LYS A 133 5.63 14.53 14.17
C LYS A 133 5.48 15.61 15.24
N GLU A 134 5.91 16.83 14.92
CA GLU A 134 5.80 18.00 15.81
C GLU A 134 4.35 18.53 15.93
N ASN A 135 3.48 18.22 14.96
CA ASN A 135 2.11 18.74 14.89
C ASN A 135 1.09 17.60 14.61
N PRO A 136 0.77 16.75 15.60
CA PRO A 136 -0.07 15.56 15.38
C PRO A 136 -1.52 15.88 14.96
N GLN A 137 -1.98 17.12 15.17
CA GLN A 137 -3.30 17.58 14.75
C GLN A 137 -3.42 17.92 13.25
N VAL A 138 -2.30 18.08 12.52
CA VAL A 138 -2.34 18.39 11.09
C VAL A 138 -2.11 17.14 10.25
N ASP A 139 -2.81 17.04 9.12
CA ASP A 139 -2.68 15.90 8.21
C ASP A 139 -1.56 16.11 7.19
N TYR A 140 -1.25 17.37 6.87
CA TYR A 140 -0.18 17.76 5.95
C TYR A 140 0.28 19.20 6.23
N VAL A 141 1.50 19.56 5.86
CA VAL A 141 2.02 20.95 5.99
C VAL A 141 2.41 21.50 4.63
N LEU A 142 1.88 22.67 4.27
CA LEU A 142 2.31 23.42 3.08
C LEU A 142 3.51 24.29 3.47
N VAL A 143 4.69 23.93 2.96
CA VAL A 143 5.96 24.59 3.32
C VAL A 143 6.09 25.88 2.51
N ARG A 144 5.92 27.04 3.15
CA ARG A 144 5.86 28.32 2.44
C ARG A 144 7.25 28.96 2.37
N PRO A 145 7.57 29.69 1.29
CA PRO A 145 8.83 30.43 1.24
C PRO A 145 8.81 31.55 2.28
N TYR A 146 9.97 31.85 2.86
CA TYR A 146 10.17 33.02 3.70
C TYR A 146 9.66 34.29 2.99
N PRO A 147 8.98 35.22 3.68
CA PRO A 147 8.78 35.32 5.13
C PRO A 147 7.51 34.65 5.67
N TYR A 148 6.82 33.84 4.86
CA TYR A 148 5.56 33.22 5.30
C TYR A 148 5.85 32.00 6.17
N GLU A 149 5.16 31.88 7.31
CA GLU A 149 5.21 30.69 8.18
C GLU A 149 4.66 29.46 7.46
N ASP A 150 4.96 28.24 7.86
CA ASP A 150 4.33 27.07 7.24
C ASP A 150 2.82 26.98 7.54
N HIS A 151 2.05 26.34 6.66
CA HIS A 151 0.59 26.25 6.81
C HIS A 151 0.13 24.80 6.98
N GLY A 152 -0.33 24.46 8.18
CA GLY A 152 -0.92 23.17 8.47
C GLY A 152 -2.29 22.98 7.81
N VAL A 153 -2.49 21.82 7.18
CA VAL A 153 -3.74 21.41 6.55
C VAL A 153 -4.38 20.31 7.41
N MET A 154 -5.63 20.54 7.80
CA MET A 154 -6.50 19.55 8.44
C MET A 154 -7.64 19.21 7.48
N LEU A 155 -7.82 17.93 7.19
CA LEU A 155 -8.91 17.45 6.33
C LEU A 155 -10.18 17.33 7.15
N GLN A 156 -11.23 18.06 6.75
CA GLN A 156 -12.49 18.12 7.50
C GLN A 156 -13.33 16.85 7.40
N ASP A 157 -13.24 16.14 6.28
CA ASP A 157 -13.94 14.88 6.07
C ASP A 157 -13.14 13.73 6.72
N ALA A 158 -13.72 13.05 7.71
CA ALA A 158 -13.06 11.96 8.43
C ALA A 158 -12.66 10.81 7.48
N MET A 159 -13.50 10.51 6.49
CA MET A 159 -13.21 9.49 5.49
C MET A 159 -12.09 9.93 4.55
N GLY A 160 -12.12 11.18 4.08
CA GLY A 160 -11.06 11.83 3.32
C GLY A 160 -9.73 11.82 4.08
N GLY A 161 -9.72 12.22 5.34
CA GLY A 161 -8.54 12.18 6.21
C GLY A 161 -7.95 10.77 6.35
N MET A 162 -8.79 9.75 6.55
CA MET A 162 -8.33 8.35 6.58
C MET A 162 -7.73 7.92 5.23
N PHE A 163 -8.40 8.24 4.12
CA PHE A 163 -7.92 7.89 2.78
C PHE A 163 -6.62 8.61 2.43
N PHE A 164 -6.50 9.89 2.78
CA PHE A 164 -5.27 10.67 2.64
C PHE A 164 -4.11 10.04 3.40
N LYS A 165 -4.31 9.68 4.68
CA LYS A 165 -3.28 9.01 5.49
C LYS A 165 -2.85 7.69 4.89
N LEU A 166 -3.79 6.92 4.31
CA LEU A 166 -3.47 5.68 3.60
C LEU A 166 -2.61 5.95 2.36
N CYS A 167 -2.98 6.93 1.53
CA CYS A 167 -2.21 7.33 0.35
C CYS A 167 -0.81 7.81 0.73
N MET A 168 -0.71 8.69 1.73
CA MET A 168 0.55 9.22 2.22
C MET A 168 1.45 8.10 2.75
N ARG A 169 0.95 7.18 3.58
CA ARG A 169 1.75 6.03 4.07
C ARG A 169 2.32 5.20 2.92
N ARG A 170 1.53 4.94 1.87
CA ARG A 170 1.98 4.21 0.69
C ARG A 170 3.04 4.98 -0.10
N ALA A 171 2.84 6.27 -0.30
CA ALA A 171 3.79 7.15 -1.00
C ALA A 171 5.10 7.35 -0.20
N VAL A 172 5.06 7.32 1.13
CA VAL A 172 6.24 7.41 2.01
C VAL A 172 7.08 6.13 1.98
N CYS A 173 6.46 4.98 1.77
CA CYS A 173 7.16 3.70 1.62
C CYS A 173 7.84 3.54 0.26
N GLY A 174 7.34 4.18 -0.79
CA GLY A 174 7.85 3.95 -2.14
C GLY A 174 7.31 4.93 -3.16
N HIS A 175 7.90 4.89 -4.35
CA HIS A 175 7.48 5.73 -5.47
C HIS A 175 6.13 5.25 -6.03
N SER A 176 5.05 5.99 -5.75
CA SER A 176 3.70 5.66 -6.25
C SER A 176 2.99 6.91 -6.79
N PRO A 177 3.11 7.18 -8.11
CA PRO A 177 2.51 8.35 -8.74
C PRO A 177 1.00 8.48 -8.47
N ARG A 178 0.26 7.38 -8.63
CA ARG A 178 -1.17 7.30 -8.33
C ARG A 178 -1.54 7.81 -6.93
N GLN A 179 -0.78 7.42 -5.90
CA GLN A 179 -1.09 7.81 -4.53
C GLN A 179 -0.79 9.30 -4.31
N VAL A 180 0.29 9.81 -4.89
CA VAL A 180 0.64 11.24 -4.84
C VAL A 180 -0.41 12.08 -5.59
N GLY A 181 -0.90 11.63 -6.74
CA GLY A 181 -2.01 12.27 -7.45
C GLY A 181 -3.30 12.33 -6.64
N MET A 182 -3.62 11.26 -5.88
CA MET A 182 -4.75 11.26 -4.94
C MET A 182 -4.55 12.22 -3.78
N MET A 183 -3.32 12.35 -3.26
CA MET A 183 -2.98 13.34 -2.24
C MET A 183 -3.13 14.76 -2.77
N PHE A 184 -2.63 15.03 -3.98
CA PHE A 184 -2.75 16.33 -4.65
C PHE A 184 -4.21 16.79 -4.72
N LYS A 185 -5.12 15.95 -5.24
CA LYS A 185 -6.55 16.27 -5.35
C LYS A 185 -7.20 16.64 -4.01
N GLN A 186 -6.75 16.03 -2.91
CA GLN A 186 -7.26 16.34 -1.58
C GLN A 186 -6.68 17.63 -0.98
N LEU A 187 -5.42 17.95 -1.31
CA LEU A 187 -4.72 19.14 -0.81
C LEU A 187 -5.01 20.39 -1.65
N GLU A 188 -5.40 20.21 -2.91
CA GLU A 188 -5.63 21.29 -3.88
C GLU A 188 -6.57 22.40 -3.34
N PRO A 189 -7.74 22.11 -2.74
CA PRO A 189 -8.60 23.16 -2.21
C PRO A 189 -7.94 23.99 -1.10
N SER A 190 -7.15 23.34 -0.24
CA SER A 190 -6.42 24.01 0.85
C SER A 190 -5.26 24.85 0.31
N ALA A 191 -4.52 24.33 -0.67
CA ALA A 191 -3.44 25.06 -1.32
C ALA A 191 -3.95 26.29 -2.11
N ALA A 192 -5.11 26.19 -2.76
CA ALA A 192 -5.74 27.30 -3.46
C ALA A 192 -6.17 28.43 -2.50
N ARG A 193 -6.62 28.09 -1.28
CA ARG A 193 -7.00 29.07 -0.24
C ARG A 193 -5.81 29.66 0.51
N ALA A 194 -4.68 28.97 0.55
CA ALA A 194 -3.49 29.43 1.28
C ALA A 194 -2.85 30.65 0.58
N LYS A 195 -3.01 31.83 1.19
CA LYS A 195 -2.49 33.11 0.67
C LYS A 195 -0.99 33.02 0.38
N GLY A 196 -0.62 33.33 -0.87
CA GLY A 196 0.77 33.33 -1.32
C GLY A 196 1.37 31.95 -1.60
N PHE A 197 0.61 30.86 -1.47
CA PHE A 197 1.07 29.51 -1.81
C PHE A 197 0.60 29.09 -3.21
N GLY A 198 -0.69 28.78 -3.36
CA GLY A 198 -1.31 28.38 -4.62
C GLY A 198 -1.02 26.93 -5.04
N VAL A 199 -1.80 26.45 -6.02
CA VAL A 199 -1.76 25.05 -6.50
C VAL A 199 -0.41 24.71 -7.13
N GLU A 200 0.20 25.62 -7.88
CA GLU A 200 1.51 25.40 -8.52
C GLU A 200 2.64 25.15 -7.51
N LYS A 201 2.58 25.76 -6.32
CA LYS A 201 3.56 25.47 -5.26
C LYS A 201 3.32 24.13 -4.60
N LEU A 202 2.07 23.69 -4.49
CA LEU A 202 1.73 22.33 -4.03
C LEU A 202 2.35 21.28 -4.97
N LYS A 203 2.18 21.43 -6.29
CA LYS A 203 2.77 20.52 -7.27
C LYS A 203 4.29 20.42 -7.11
N LYS A 204 4.96 21.57 -7.03
CA LYS A 204 6.42 21.64 -6.82
C LYS A 204 6.85 21.04 -5.48
N GLN A 205 6.06 21.20 -4.42
CA GLN A 205 6.33 20.58 -3.12
C GLN A 205 6.23 19.04 -3.22
N LEU A 206 5.13 18.52 -3.77
CA LEU A 206 4.95 17.07 -3.96
C LEU A 206 6.03 16.46 -4.87
N PHE A 207 6.45 17.18 -5.91
CA PHE A 207 7.57 16.77 -6.76
C PHE A 207 8.88 16.68 -5.98
N LYS A 208 9.20 17.67 -5.14
CA LYS A 208 10.41 17.63 -4.31
C LYS A 208 10.37 16.50 -3.28
N GLU A 209 9.19 16.22 -2.72
CA GLU A 209 9.01 15.20 -1.69
C GLU A 209 9.07 13.78 -2.28
N TYR A 210 8.32 13.51 -3.35
CA TYR A 210 8.10 12.15 -3.86
C TYR A 210 8.77 11.87 -5.21
N GLY A 211 9.29 12.89 -5.89
CA GLY A 211 9.85 12.78 -7.24
C GLY A 211 8.80 12.52 -8.32
N VAL A 212 7.53 12.81 -8.04
CA VAL A 212 6.40 12.57 -8.93
C VAL A 212 5.91 13.89 -9.50
N ASP A 213 5.83 13.99 -10.82
CA ASP A 213 5.09 15.05 -11.49
C ASP A 213 3.61 14.67 -11.56
N VAL A 214 2.74 15.49 -10.96
CA VAL A 214 1.31 15.20 -10.86
C VAL A 214 0.53 15.56 -12.13
N ASP A 215 1.15 16.33 -13.03
CA ASP A 215 0.56 16.70 -14.31
C ASP A 215 1.00 15.75 -15.45
N ALA A 216 1.98 14.89 -15.20
CA ALA A 216 2.33 13.84 -16.14
C ALA A 216 1.17 12.83 -16.21
N GLU A 217 0.48 12.78 -17.35
CA GLU A 217 -0.62 11.85 -17.60
C GLU A 217 -0.16 10.39 -17.32
N GLU A 218 -0.99 9.63 -16.58
CA GLU A 218 -0.80 8.19 -16.33
C GLU A 218 -1.09 7.35 -17.58
#